data_AF-A0A3D8PL72-F1
#
_entry.id   AF-A0A3D8PL72-F1
#
_cell.length_a   1.000
_cell.length_b   1.000
_cell.length_c   1.000
_cell.angle_alpha   90.00
_cell.angle_beta   90.00
_cell.angle_gamma   90.00
#
_symmetry.space_group_name_H-M   'P 1'
#
loop_
_entity.id
_entity.type
_entity.pdbx_description
1 polymer ?
#
loop_
_entity_poly.entity_id
_entity_poly.type
_entity_poly.pdbx_seq_one_letter_code
_entity_poly.pdbx_strand_id
1 'polypeptide(L)'
;MKRTNDIKQKIAEWQEMTTSYLKEIKTIISEQKVAKDFQVISYFTYSLNISHEQGDENFSPGSYHIQNLGASPLSNPYICIKLSADSPFDFSGKYLNKDSKQKMKLPNAWERMNDSKDKQEFWLRPTNVSKLEPNDTLSFSNFQVK
;
A
#
# COMPACT_ATOMS: atom_id res chain seq x y z
N MET A 1 18.47 -55.09 34.48
CA MET A 1 19.17 -53.82 34.14
C MET A 1 19.08 -53.46 32.66
N LYS A 2 19.40 -54.34 31.68
CA LYS A 2 19.35 -54.02 30.22
C LYS A 2 18.01 -53.41 29.75
N ARG A 3 16.88 -54.05 30.07
CA ARG A 3 15.54 -53.62 29.63
C ARG A 3 15.15 -52.21 30.08
N THR A 4 15.64 -51.78 31.25
CA THR A 4 15.38 -50.44 31.80
C THR A 4 16.20 -49.37 31.08
N ASN A 5 17.40 -49.71 30.61
CA ASN A 5 18.21 -48.81 29.78
C ASN A 5 17.63 -48.66 28.37
N ASP A 6 17.14 -49.75 27.75
CA ASP A 6 16.50 -49.67 26.42
C ASP A 6 15.26 -48.77 26.44
N ILE A 7 14.46 -48.85 27.51
CA ILE A 7 13.28 -47.98 27.67
C ILE A 7 13.68 -46.51 27.83
N LYS A 8 14.72 -46.23 28.64
CA LYS A 8 15.24 -44.86 28.81
C LYS A 8 15.78 -44.29 27.50
N GLN A 9 16.47 -45.11 26.72
CA GLN A 9 16.98 -44.70 25.41
C GLN A 9 15.85 -44.35 24.45
N LYS A 10 14.81 -45.20 24.36
CA LYS A 10 13.63 -44.90 23.53
C LYS A 10 12.90 -43.63 23.95
N ILE A 11 12.78 -43.37 25.25
CA ILE A 11 12.18 -42.13 25.76
C ILE A 11 13.00 -40.91 25.33
N ALA A 12 14.34 -40.98 25.42
CA ALA A 12 15.22 -39.90 24.99
C ALA A 12 15.12 -39.66 23.48
N GLU A 13 15.15 -40.71 22.67
CA GLU A 13 14.95 -40.64 21.20
C GLU A 13 13.60 -40.00 20.86
N TRP A 14 12.52 -40.37 21.57
CA TRP A 14 11.20 -39.76 21.36
C TRP A 14 11.14 -38.30 21.77
N GLN A 15 11.80 -37.92 22.87
CA GLN A 15 11.87 -36.53 23.31
C GLN A 15 12.64 -35.65 22.33
N GLU A 16 13.75 -36.16 21.79
CA GLU A 16 14.55 -35.48 20.77
C GLU A 16 13.75 -35.31 19.49
N MET A 17 13.08 -36.36 19.03
CA MET A 17 12.22 -36.32 17.84
C MET A 17 11.06 -35.33 18.02
N THR A 18 10.39 -35.34 19.18
CA THR A 18 9.29 -34.41 19.50
C THR A 18 9.78 -32.97 19.50
N THR A 19 10.98 -32.73 20.05
CA THR A 19 11.59 -31.40 20.09
C THR A 19 11.96 -30.91 18.70
N SER A 20 12.48 -31.81 17.85
CA SER A 20 12.75 -31.53 16.44
C SER A 20 11.49 -31.12 15.69
N TYR A 21 10.41 -31.91 15.80
CA TYR A 21 9.13 -31.59 15.15
C TYR A 21 8.53 -30.28 15.66
N LEU A 22 8.59 -30.01 16.96
CA LEU A 22 8.11 -28.74 17.52
C LEU A 22 8.91 -27.54 17.01
N LYS A 23 10.22 -27.71 16.79
CA LYS A 23 11.06 -26.67 16.20
C LYS A 23 10.66 -26.39 14.76
N GLU A 24 10.47 -27.43 13.95
CA GLU A 24 10.06 -27.33 12.55
C GLU A 24 8.67 -26.67 12.41
N ILE A 25 7.70 -27.08 13.23
CA ILE A 25 6.37 -26.44 13.28
C ILE A 25 6.48 -24.95 13.63
N LYS A 26 7.31 -24.59 14.62
CA LYS A 26 7.52 -23.18 14.99
C LYS A 26 8.14 -22.39 13.83
N THR A 27 9.11 -22.96 13.12
CA THR A 27 9.72 -22.35 11.94
C THR A 27 8.68 -22.09 10.87
N ILE A 28 7.89 -23.09 10.48
CA ILE A 28 6.84 -22.96 9.46
C ILE A 28 5.81 -21.88 9.85
N ILE A 29 5.36 -21.87 11.11
CA ILE A 29 4.42 -20.84 11.61
C ILE A 29 5.05 -19.45 11.56
N SER A 30 6.32 -19.32 11.93
CA SER A 30 7.03 -18.04 11.92
C SER A 30 7.18 -17.48 10.51
N GLU A 31 7.56 -18.32 9.54
CA GLU A 31 7.68 -17.95 8.13
C GLU A 31 6.32 -17.53 7.54
N GLN A 32 5.24 -18.23 7.91
CA GLN A 32 3.88 -17.85 7.51
C GLN A 32 3.41 -16.52 8.11
N LYS A 33 3.80 -16.20 9.35
CA LYS A 33 3.50 -14.89 9.96
C LYS A 33 4.22 -13.77 9.23
N VAL A 34 5.51 -13.95 8.93
CA VAL A 34 6.30 -12.95 8.19
C VAL A 34 5.69 -12.66 6.82
N ALA A 35 5.21 -13.69 6.11
CA ALA A 35 4.53 -13.51 4.82
C ALA A 35 3.19 -12.73 4.92
N LYS A 36 2.55 -12.71 6.08
CA LYS A 36 1.29 -11.96 6.34
C LYS A 36 1.52 -10.58 6.96
N ASP A 37 2.74 -10.27 7.40
CA ASP A 37 3.02 -9.00 8.07
C ASP A 37 2.93 -7.81 7.11
N PHE A 38 3.34 -7.99 5.85
CA PHE A 38 3.29 -6.95 4.83
C PHE A 38 2.46 -7.39 3.62
N GLN A 39 1.21 -6.92 3.58
CA GLN A 39 0.30 -7.15 2.45
C GLN A 39 -0.41 -5.85 2.13
N VAL A 40 -0.08 -5.23 1.00
CA VAL A 40 -0.68 -3.97 0.56
C VAL A 40 -1.22 -4.15 -0.85
N ILE A 41 -2.45 -3.70 -1.08
CA ILE A 41 -3.04 -3.63 -2.42
C ILE A 41 -3.17 -2.16 -2.80
N SER A 42 -2.90 -1.84 -4.06
CA SER A 42 -3.19 -0.53 -4.61
C SER A 42 -3.94 -0.66 -5.93
N TYR A 43 -4.95 0.19 -6.11
CA TYR A 43 -5.82 0.15 -7.27
C TYR A 43 -6.38 1.54 -7.58
N PHE A 44 -6.80 1.74 -8.82
CA PHE A 44 -7.48 2.95 -9.23
C PHE A 44 -8.91 2.63 -9.67
N THR A 45 -9.83 3.54 -9.37
CA THR A 45 -11.20 3.53 -9.87
C THR A 45 -11.36 4.74 -10.78
N TYR A 46 -12.08 4.59 -11.88
CA TYR A 46 -12.28 5.66 -12.85
C TYR A 46 -13.60 5.49 -13.58
N SER A 47 -14.09 6.60 -14.14
CA SER A 47 -15.09 6.58 -15.19
C SER A 47 -14.57 7.36 -16.40
N LEU A 48 -15.25 7.19 -17.54
CA LEU A 48 -14.92 7.88 -18.78
C LEU A 48 -16.13 8.68 -19.21
N ASN A 49 -15.93 9.99 -19.41
CA ASN A 49 -16.83 10.83 -20.15
C ASN A 49 -16.26 10.99 -21.56
N ILE A 50 -16.96 10.41 -22.54
CA ILE A 50 -16.56 10.41 -23.93
C ILE A 50 -17.68 11.08 -24.73
N SER A 51 -17.38 12.24 -25.32
CA SER A 51 -18.22 12.85 -26.33
C SER A 51 -17.71 12.53 -27.73
N HIS A 52 -18.66 12.35 -28.65
CA HIS A 52 -18.40 12.14 -30.07
C HIS A 52 -18.65 13.41 -30.89
N GLU A 53 -19.11 14.49 -30.25
CA GLU A 53 -19.34 15.78 -30.92
C GLU A 53 -18.05 16.61 -30.94
N GLN A 54 -17.86 17.33 -32.05
CA GLN A 54 -16.69 18.17 -32.25
C GLN A 54 -16.78 19.41 -31.35
N GLY A 55 -15.89 19.52 -30.36
CA GLY A 55 -15.79 20.66 -29.45
C GLY A 55 -16.09 20.34 -27.98
N ASP A 56 -16.62 19.15 -27.70
CA ASP A 56 -16.82 18.67 -26.33
C ASP A 56 -15.53 18.09 -25.73
N GLU A 57 -15.33 18.30 -24.43
CA GLU A 57 -14.19 17.76 -23.70
C GLU A 57 -14.43 16.29 -23.31
N ASN A 58 -13.43 15.44 -23.59
CA ASN A 58 -13.35 14.10 -23.01
C ASN A 58 -12.57 14.18 -21.71
N PHE A 59 -13.06 13.53 -20.66
CA PHE A 59 -12.33 13.50 -19.39
C PHE A 59 -12.60 12.23 -18.60
N SER A 60 -11.65 11.86 -17.77
CA SER A 60 -11.71 10.72 -16.87
C SER A 60 -11.53 11.18 -15.44
N PRO A 61 -12.61 11.26 -14.63
CA PRO A 61 -12.47 11.39 -13.20
C PRO A 61 -12.02 10.04 -12.61
N GLY A 62 -11.08 10.09 -11.67
CA GLY A 62 -10.51 8.92 -11.04
C GLY A 62 -10.21 9.12 -9.56
N SER A 63 -10.03 7.99 -8.88
CA SER A 63 -9.54 7.92 -7.51
C SER A 63 -8.51 6.79 -7.38
N TYR A 64 -7.48 7.01 -6.58
CA TYR A 64 -6.45 6.02 -6.28
C TYR A 64 -6.55 5.59 -4.82
N HIS A 65 -6.40 4.29 -4.58
CA HIS A 65 -6.60 3.68 -3.28
C HIS A 65 -5.41 2.81 -2.90
N ILE A 66 -5.00 2.89 -1.63
CA ILE A 66 -4.02 2.02 -0.99
C ILE A 66 -4.73 1.36 0.18
N GLN A 67 -4.78 0.02 0.20
CA GLN A 67 -5.36 -0.76 1.27
C GLN A 67 -4.28 -1.58 1.95
N ASN A 68 -4.15 -1.44 3.27
CA ASN A 68 -3.28 -2.27 4.07
C ASN A 68 -4.05 -3.54 4.48
N LEU A 69 -3.72 -4.69 3.91
CA LEU A 69 -4.28 -5.99 4.27
C LEU A 69 -3.36 -6.79 5.21
N GLY A 70 -2.16 -6.26 5.50
CA GLY A 70 -1.16 -6.93 6.33
C GLY A 70 -1.44 -6.74 7.82
N ALA A 71 -0.62 -7.41 8.64
CA ALA A 71 -0.69 -7.28 10.10
C ALA A 71 0.10 -6.07 10.64
N SER A 72 0.96 -5.43 9.82
CA SER A 72 1.79 -4.30 10.24
C SER A 72 1.33 -2.97 9.61
N PRO A 73 1.43 -1.82 10.32
CA PRO A 73 1.10 -0.51 9.75
C PRO A 73 2.03 -0.11 8.60
N LEU A 74 1.47 0.41 7.51
CA LEU A 74 2.23 1.00 6.41
C LEU A 74 2.63 2.44 6.78
N SER A 75 3.93 2.69 6.89
CA SER A 75 4.45 4.00 7.32
C SER A 75 4.83 4.89 6.13
N ASN A 76 4.48 6.17 6.24
CA ASN A 76 4.78 7.24 5.28
C ASN A 76 4.44 6.90 3.81
N PRO A 77 3.19 6.48 3.52
CA PRO A 77 2.80 6.17 2.14
C PRO A 77 2.86 7.43 1.26
N TYR A 78 3.29 7.26 0.02
CA TYR A 78 3.23 8.28 -1.02
C TYR A 78 2.92 7.61 -2.36
N ILE A 79 2.41 8.38 -3.31
CA ILE A 79 2.09 7.91 -4.65
C ILE A 79 2.78 8.78 -5.70
N CYS A 80 3.02 8.20 -6.86
CA CYS A 80 3.42 8.92 -8.05
C CYS A 80 2.38 8.67 -9.15
N ILE A 81 1.80 9.75 -9.66
CA ILE A 81 0.98 9.70 -10.87
C ILE A 81 1.84 10.25 -12.00
N LYS A 82 2.06 9.44 -13.03
CA LYS A 82 2.89 9.78 -14.17
C LYS A 82 2.07 9.81 -15.45
N LEU A 83 2.12 10.92 -16.16
CA LEU A 83 1.63 11.05 -17.53
C LEU A 83 2.76 10.74 -18.50
N SER A 84 2.42 10.08 -19.61
CA SER A 84 3.36 9.89 -20.71
C SER A 84 3.78 11.25 -21.29
N ALA A 85 5.05 11.40 -21.67
CA ALA A 85 5.57 12.67 -22.18
C ALA A 85 4.82 13.15 -23.44
N ASP A 86 4.35 12.20 -24.26
CA ASP A 86 3.60 12.46 -25.49
C ASP A 86 2.06 12.41 -25.28
N SER A 87 1.62 12.37 -24.03
CA SER A 87 0.19 12.34 -23.69
C SER A 87 -0.47 13.68 -24.07
N PRO A 88 -1.60 13.67 -24.80
CA PRO A 88 -2.38 14.88 -25.03
C PRO A 88 -3.15 15.32 -23.76
N PHE A 89 -3.16 14.48 -22.71
CA PHE A 89 -3.96 14.70 -21.52
C PHE A 89 -3.22 15.49 -20.44
N ASP A 90 -3.96 16.39 -19.80
CA ASP A 90 -3.59 17.11 -18.58
C ASP A 90 -4.14 16.41 -17.33
N PHE A 91 -3.39 16.49 -16.22
CA PHE A 91 -3.82 15.98 -14.93
C PHE A 91 -4.21 17.13 -13.97
N SER A 92 -5.33 16.97 -13.29
CA SER A 92 -5.78 17.88 -12.24
C SER A 92 -6.33 17.13 -11.04
N GLY A 93 -6.26 17.71 -9.86
CA GLY A 93 -6.75 17.06 -8.64
C GLY A 93 -6.66 17.98 -7.42
N LYS A 94 -7.28 17.54 -6.32
CA LYS A 94 -7.29 18.29 -5.05
C LYS A 94 -6.04 17.95 -4.23
N TYR A 95 -4.96 18.68 -4.46
CA TYR A 95 -3.73 18.61 -3.65
C TYR A 95 -3.14 19.99 -3.40
N LEU A 96 -2.31 20.10 -2.36
CA LEU A 96 -1.63 21.32 -1.95
C LEU A 96 -0.22 21.34 -2.54
N ASN A 97 0.22 22.49 -3.05
CA ASN A 97 1.63 22.71 -3.35
C ASN A 97 2.39 23.09 -2.08
N LYS A 98 3.64 22.63 -1.95
CA LYS A 98 4.51 22.86 -0.78
C LYS A 98 4.61 24.34 -0.35
N ASP A 99 4.57 25.25 -1.32
CA ASP A 99 4.70 26.70 -1.11
C ASP A 99 3.37 27.44 -0.94
N SER A 100 2.24 26.71 -0.90
CA SER A 100 0.94 27.33 -0.69
C SER A 100 0.83 27.90 0.73
N LYS A 101 0.59 29.20 0.83
CA LYS A 101 0.36 29.91 2.10
C LYS A 101 -0.92 29.45 2.82
N GLN A 102 -1.83 28.78 2.10
CA GLN A 102 -3.01 28.14 2.68
C GLN A 102 -2.68 26.71 3.11
N LYS A 103 -2.05 26.57 4.29
CA LYS A 103 -2.08 25.31 5.05
C LYS A 103 -3.46 25.15 5.71
N MET A 104 -4.54 25.19 4.93
CA MET A 104 -5.82 24.74 5.44
C MET A 104 -5.66 23.27 5.81
N LYS A 105 -5.89 22.93 7.08
CA LYS A 105 -5.93 21.55 7.57
C LYS A 105 -7.19 20.88 7.04
N LEU A 106 -7.26 20.67 5.73
CA LEU A 106 -8.32 19.87 5.15
C LEU A 106 -8.09 18.41 5.58
N PRO A 107 -9.10 17.74 6.15
CA PRO A 107 -9.03 16.31 6.39
C PRO A 107 -8.78 15.59 5.06
N ASN A 108 -7.93 14.56 5.07
CA ASN A 108 -7.57 13.77 3.89
C ASN A 108 -6.91 14.56 2.75
N ALA A 109 -6.27 15.70 3.06
CA ALA A 109 -5.51 16.44 2.05
C ALA A 109 -4.25 15.70 1.64
N TRP A 110 -3.87 15.91 0.38
CA TRP A 110 -2.62 15.46 -0.20
C TRP A 110 -1.72 16.66 -0.52
N GLU A 111 -0.43 16.50 -0.36
CA GLU A 111 0.59 17.50 -0.66
C GLU A 111 1.49 16.98 -1.78
N ARG A 112 1.77 17.85 -2.74
CA ARG A 112 2.73 17.62 -3.81
C ARG A 112 4.15 17.86 -3.31
N MET A 113 5.00 16.86 -3.52
CA MET A 113 6.39 16.81 -3.04
C MET A 113 7.41 17.30 -4.08
N ASN A 114 7.11 17.16 -5.37
CA ASN A 114 7.98 17.59 -6.46
C ASN A 114 7.62 19.00 -6.99
N ASP A 115 8.44 19.51 -7.92
CA ASP A 115 8.26 20.85 -8.49
C ASP A 115 6.88 20.98 -9.15
N SER A 116 6.14 22.03 -8.78
CA SER A 116 4.85 22.38 -9.37
C SER A 116 4.92 22.60 -10.90
N LYS A 117 6.10 22.91 -11.45
CA LYS A 117 6.34 23.09 -12.88
C LYS A 117 6.40 21.78 -13.66
N ASP A 118 6.68 20.67 -12.98
CA ASP A 118 6.60 19.36 -13.60
C ASP A 118 5.13 19.08 -13.96
N LYS A 119 4.86 18.73 -15.21
CA LYS A 119 3.51 18.38 -15.67
C LYS A 119 3.35 16.89 -15.91
N GLN A 120 4.45 16.13 -15.83
CA GLN A 120 4.48 14.71 -16.16
C GLN A 120 4.41 13.86 -14.90
N GLU A 121 5.09 14.27 -13.83
CA GLU A 121 5.11 13.52 -12.58
C GLU A 121 4.45 14.29 -11.43
N PHE A 122 3.57 13.62 -10.69
CA PHE A 122 2.89 14.16 -9.53
C PHE A 122 3.18 13.26 -8.34
N TRP A 123 4.18 13.64 -7.56
CA TRP A 123 4.57 12.93 -6.34
C TRP A 123 3.73 13.48 -5.19
N LEU A 124 2.80 12.68 -4.68
CA LEU A 124 1.80 13.10 -3.70
C LEU A 124 1.95 12.29 -2.40
N ARG A 125 1.81 12.96 -1.25
CA ARG A 125 1.71 12.32 0.06
C ARG A 125 0.51 12.83 0.83
N PRO A 126 -0.14 12.03 1.69
CA PRO A 126 -1.15 12.54 2.62
C PRO A 126 -0.52 13.48 3.64
N THR A 127 -1.22 14.56 4.00
CA THR A 127 -0.70 15.57 4.95
C THR A 127 -0.86 15.17 6.41
N ASN A 128 -1.92 14.44 6.74
CA ASN A 128 -2.31 14.12 8.11
C ASN A 128 -2.21 12.62 8.45
N VAL A 129 -1.73 11.79 7.51
CA VAL A 129 -1.65 10.34 7.66
C VAL A 129 -0.20 9.89 7.48
N SER A 130 0.52 9.68 8.57
CA SER A 130 1.88 9.13 8.55
C SER A 130 1.92 7.61 8.67
N LYS A 131 0.80 7.00 9.07
CA LYS A 131 0.65 5.54 9.22
C LYS A 131 -0.74 5.14 8.72
N LEU A 132 -0.78 4.05 7.97
CA LEU A 132 -2.00 3.37 7.55
C LEU A 132 -2.08 2.04 8.30
N GLU A 133 -3.00 1.95 9.25
CA GLU A 133 -3.15 0.78 10.13
C GLU A 133 -3.67 -0.45 9.35
N PRO A 134 -3.53 -1.67 9.89
CA PRO A 134 -4.12 -2.87 9.31
C PRO A 134 -5.61 -2.72 9.02
N ASN A 135 -6.02 -3.12 7.81
CA ASN A 135 -7.36 -3.01 7.23
C ASN A 135 -7.84 -1.59 6.87
N ASP A 136 -7.04 -0.56 7.11
CA ASP A 136 -7.39 0.80 6.68
C ASP A 136 -7.13 1.00 5.18
N THR A 137 -7.86 1.97 4.63
CA THR A 137 -7.71 2.41 3.23
C THR A 137 -7.38 3.90 3.17
N LEU A 138 -6.29 4.23 2.49
CA LEU A 138 -5.91 5.59 2.14
C LEU A 138 -6.32 5.88 0.69
N SER A 139 -7.01 7.00 0.45
CA SER A 139 -7.48 7.35 -0.89
C SER A 139 -7.07 8.77 -1.31
N PHE A 140 -6.61 8.89 -2.56
CA PHE A 140 -6.51 10.15 -3.28
C PHE A 140 -7.68 10.24 -4.26
N SER A 141 -8.71 10.99 -3.88
CA SER A 141 -10.01 10.98 -4.57
C SER A 141 -10.19 12.16 -5.52
N ASN A 142 -10.99 11.93 -6.57
CA ASN A 142 -11.50 12.97 -7.48
C ASN A 142 -10.40 13.75 -8.23
N PHE A 143 -9.39 13.04 -8.75
CA PHE A 143 -8.54 13.61 -9.78
C PHE A 143 -9.22 13.50 -11.14
N GLN A 144 -8.77 14.30 -12.11
CA GLN A 144 -9.27 14.27 -13.48
C GLN A 144 -8.09 14.24 -14.45
N VAL A 145 -8.23 13.41 -15.47
CA VAL A 145 -7.36 13.38 -16.66
C VAL A 145 -8.21 13.84 -17.84
N LYS A 146 -7.79 14.86 -18.57
CA LYS A 146 -8.57 15.45 -19.67
C LYS A 146 -7.68 15.80 -20.85
#